data_AF-A0AAX2RKI0-F1
#
_entry.id   AF-A0AAX2RKI0-F1
#
_cell.length_a   1.000
_cell.length_b   1.000
_cell.length_c   1.000
_cell.angle_alpha   90.00
_cell.angle_beta   90.00
_cell.angle_gamma   90.00
#
_symmetry.space_group_name_H-M   'P 1'
#
loop_
_entity.id
_entity.type
_entity.pdbx_description
1 polymer ?
#
loop_
_entity_poly.entity_id
_entity_poly.type
_entity_poly.pdbx_seq_one_letter_code
_entity_poly.pdbx_strand_id
1 'polypeptide(L)'
;MKKTSIRLERAVADWNRQHGVGAIVKYHRIIGEGQGVATKTRSEAWVLSGHTAVVMVEGVSGCVALEAVTPLGTARKQHAEGV
;
A
#
# COMPACT_ATOMS: atom_id res chain seq x y z
N MET A 1 12.78 18.57 11.66
CA MET A 1 12.13 18.15 10.40
C MET A 1 10.76 17.56 10.72
N LYS A 2 9.64 18.27 10.52
CA LYS A 2 8.27 17.78 10.82
C LYS A 2 7.39 17.59 9.57
N LYS A 3 7.70 18.30 8.48
CA LYS A 3 6.86 18.36 7.26
C LYS A 3 6.86 17.05 6.46
N THR A 4 7.99 16.34 6.40
CA THR A 4 8.12 15.07 5.66
C THR A 4 7.32 13.94 6.29
N SER A 5 7.32 13.83 7.64
CA SER A 5 6.55 12.79 8.35
C SER A 5 5.04 12.93 8.10
N ILE A 6 4.49 14.14 8.20
CA ILE A 6 3.05 14.38 7.99
C ILE A 6 2.61 13.98 6.57
N ARG A 7 3.45 14.21 5.55
CA ARG A 7 3.12 13.80 4.18
C ARG A 7 3.04 12.29 4.04
N LEU A 8 3.97 11.58 4.68
CA LEU A 8 4.02 10.12 4.67
C LEU A 8 2.85 9.52 5.45
N GLU A 9 2.56 10.05 6.64
CA GLU A 9 1.41 9.65 7.45
C GLU A 9 0.09 9.86 6.70
N ARG A 10 -0.05 10.98 5.99
CA ARG A 10 -1.22 11.24 5.15
C ARG A 10 -1.33 10.24 4.01
N ALA A 11 -0.24 9.94 3.31
CA ALA A 11 -0.23 8.96 2.24
C ALA A 11 -0.63 7.56 2.74
N VAL A 12 -0.13 7.16 3.91
CA VAL A 12 -0.53 5.92 4.59
C VAL A 12 -2.02 5.91 4.92
N ALA A 13 -2.53 6.97 5.54
CA ALA A 13 -3.94 7.07 5.92
C ALA A 13 -4.86 7.04 4.69
N ASP A 14 -4.48 7.74 3.63
CA ASP A 14 -5.22 7.77 2.37
C ASP A 14 -5.20 6.39 1.69
N TRP A 15 -4.07 5.69 1.70
CA TRP A 15 -3.96 4.33 1.20
C TRP A 15 -4.88 3.37 1.97
N ASN A 16 -4.76 3.31 3.30
CA ASN A 16 -5.51 2.36 4.14
C ASN A 16 -7.03 2.59 4.10
N ARG A 17 -7.46 3.84 3.88
CA ARG A 17 -8.88 4.17 3.66
C ARG A 17 -9.42 3.57 2.37
N GLN A 18 -8.59 3.53 1.32
CA GLN A 18 -8.98 3.07 -0.02
C GLN A 18 -8.72 1.59 -0.25
N HIS A 19 -7.70 1.03 0.41
CA HIS A 19 -7.17 -0.31 0.17
C HIS A 19 -6.89 -1.00 1.50
N GLY A 20 -7.61 -2.07 1.79
CA GLY A 20 -7.37 -2.90 2.96
C GLY A 20 -6.27 -3.95 2.75
N VAL A 21 -6.03 -4.75 3.78
CA VAL A 21 -5.33 -6.05 3.65
C VAL A 21 -6.08 -6.91 2.63
N GLY A 22 -5.35 -7.58 1.74
CA GLY A 22 -5.90 -8.40 0.66
C GLY A 22 -6.20 -7.63 -0.64
N ALA A 23 -5.91 -6.32 -0.69
CA ALA A 23 -6.09 -5.52 -1.90
C ALA A 23 -5.21 -6.05 -3.05
N ILE A 24 -5.81 -6.20 -4.24
CA ILE A 24 -5.08 -6.61 -5.44
C ILE A 24 -4.25 -5.44 -5.94
N VAL A 25 -2.93 -5.65 -6.01
CA VAL A 25 -1.97 -4.65 -6.43
C VAL A 25 -1.02 -5.25 -7.47
N LYS A 26 -0.46 -4.40 -8.30
CA LYS A 26 0.70 -4.69 -9.13
C LYS A 26 1.93 -4.23 -8.37
N TYR A 27 2.82 -5.15 -8.02
CA TYR A 27 4.10 -4.85 -7.40
C TYR A 27 5.20 -4.70 -8.45
N HIS A 28 5.90 -3.57 -8.42
CA HIS A 28 7.02 -3.24 -9.30
C HIS A 28 8.33 -3.43 -8.53
N ARG A 29 9.15 -4.41 -8.96
CA ARG A 29 10.48 -4.65 -8.35
C ARG A 29 11.43 -3.48 -8.55
N ILE A 30 11.29 -2.75 -9.66
CA ILE A 30 12.03 -1.53 -9.99
C ILE A 30 10.98 -0.46 -10.31
N ILE A 31 11.01 0.65 -9.58
CA ILE A 31 10.07 1.75 -9.79
C ILE A 31 10.40 2.42 -11.13
N GLY A 32 9.38 2.62 -11.96
CA GLY A 32 9.53 3.23 -13.29
C GLY A 32 9.93 2.25 -14.40
N GLU A 33 10.17 0.97 -14.10
CA GLU A 33 10.61 -0.02 -15.10
C GLU A 33 9.82 -1.32 -15.07
N GLY A 34 9.70 -1.93 -16.26
CA GLY A 34 9.23 -3.29 -16.44
C GLY A 34 7.74 -3.54 -16.15
N GLN A 35 7.35 -4.80 -16.36
CA GLN A 35 6.01 -5.27 -16.01
C GLN A 35 6.02 -5.72 -14.54
N GLY A 36 5.33 -4.97 -13.68
CA GLY A 36 5.06 -5.41 -12.31
C GLY A 36 4.23 -6.70 -12.24
N VAL A 37 4.27 -7.37 -11.10
CA VAL A 37 3.61 -8.67 -10.85
C VAL A 37 2.35 -8.44 -10.03
N ALA A 38 1.22 -9.01 -10.45
CA ALA A 38 -0.01 -8.97 -9.67
C ALA A 38 0.15 -9.79 -8.37
N THR A 39 -0.22 -9.20 -7.24
CA THR A 39 -0.14 -9.80 -5.90
C THR A 39 -1.19 -9.15 -4.99
N LYS A 40 -1.22 -9.56 -3.71
CA LYS A 40 -2.11 -9.00 -2.68
C LYS A 40 -1.31 -8.33 -1.58
N THR A 41 -1.86 -7.27 -0.99
CA THR A 41 -1.35 -6.74 0.27
C THR A 41 -1.60 -7.75 1.40
N ARG A 42 -0.66 -7.89 2.33
CA ARG A 42 -0.79 -8.74 3.53
C ARG A 42 -0.67 -7.97 4.85
N SER A 43 -0.71 -6.65 4.77
CA SER A 43 -0.71 -5.73 5.90
C SER A 43 -1.41 -4.43 5.50
N GLU A 44 -1.77 -3.62 6.50
CA GLU A 44 -2.01 -2.20 6.28
C GLU A 44 -0.69 -1.52 5.87
N ALA A 45 -0.77 -0.34 5.27
CA ALA A 45 0.38 0.51 5.03
C ALA A 45 0.81 1.23 6.33
N TRP A 46 2.09 1.52 6.46
CA TRP A 46 2.65 2.29 7.58
C TRP A 46 3.89 3.08 7.17
N VAL A 47 4.35 3.99 8.03
CA VAL A 47 5.62 4.70 7.84
C VAL A 47 6.75 3.91 8.49
N LEU A 48 7.66 3.38 7.67
CA LEU A 48 8.88 2.74 8.14
C LEU A 48 9.87 3.79 8.62
N SER A 49 10.24 3.71 9.91
CA SER A 49 11.28 4.53 10.56
C SER A 49 11.16 6.04 10.31
N GLY A 50 9.94 6.53 10.09
CA GLY A 50 9.64 7.95 9.87
C GLY A 50 9.98 8.51 8.47
N HIS A 51 10.38 7.68 7.49
CA HIS A 51 10.87 8.19 6.20
C HIS A 51 10.26 7.55 4.95
N THR A 52 9.66 6.36 5.03
CA THR A 52 9.10 5.70 3.84
C THR A 52 7.74 5.12 4.16
N ALA A 53 6.74 5.47 3.35
CA ALA A 53 5.44 4.80 3.40
C ALA A 53 5.57 3.44 2.70
N VAL A 54 5.25 2.37 3.42
CA VAL A 54 5.44 0.98 2.96
C VAL A 54 4.19 0.14 3.17
N VAL A 55 4.14 -1.01 2.49
CA VAL A 55 3.14 -2.07 2.69
C VAL A 55 3.82 -3.43 2.52
N MET A 56 3.26 -4.50 3.09
CA MET A 56 3.70 -5.86 2.79
C MET A 56 2.83 -6.44 1.69
N VAL A 57 3.44 -7.19 0.77
CA VAL A 57 2.73 -7.97 -0.25
C VAL A 57 3.06 -9.45 -0.16
N GLU A 58 2.20 -10.30 -0.70
CA GLU A 58 2.45 -11.74 -0.81
C GLU A 58 3.61 -12.03 -1.76
N GLY A 59 4.39 -13.07 -1.45
CA GLY A 59 5.54 -13.50 -2.26
C GLY A 59 6.80 -12.62 -2.11
N VAL A 60 6.76 -11.56 -1.30
CA VAL A 60 7.91 -10.69 -1.03
C VAL A 60 8.26 -10.71 0.46
N SER A 61 9.52 -10.98 0.77
CA SER A 61 10.07 -10.86 2.12
C SER A 61 10.17 -9.39 2.53
N GLY A 62 9.77 -9.06 3.76
CA GLY A 62 9.81 -7.69 4.24
C GLY A 62 8.68 -6.81 3.70
N CYS A 63 8.94 -5.52 3.57
CA CYS A 63 7.99 -4.51 3.11
C CYS A 63 8.52 -3.81 1.86
N VAL A 64 7.60 -3.24 1.08
CA VAL A 64 7.89 -2.50 -0.15
C VAL A 64 7.33 -1.10 -0.05
N ALA A 65 7.96 -0.13 -0.72
CA ALA A 65 7.47 1.24 -0.77
C ALA A 65 6.08 1.30 -1.41
N LEU A 66 5.20 2.19 -0.93
CA LEU A 66 3.89 2.43 -1.57
C LEU A 66 4.04 2.87 -3.03
N GLU A 67 5.14 3.56 -3.36
CA GLU A 67 5.46 3.95 -4.73
C GLU A 67 5.76 2.76 -5.66
N ALA A 68 6.17 1.62 -5.09
CA ALA A 68 6.42 0.40 -5.82
C ALA A 68 5.15 -0.44 -6.06
N VAL A 69 3.98 0.01 -5.62
CA VAL A 69 2.71 -0.71 -5.81
C VAL A 69 1.68 0.14 -6.52
N THR A 70 0.97 -0.45 -7.48
CA THR A 70 -0.16 0.17 -8.17
C THR A 70 -1.43 -0.64 -7.89
N PRO A 71 -2.48 -0.04 -7.30
CA PRO A 71 -3.77 -0.72 -7.13
C PRO A 71 -4.35 -1.17 -8.47
N LEU A 72 -4.82 -2.41 -8.58
CA LEU A 72 -5.43 -2.96 -9.81
C LEU A 72 -6.96 -2.90 -9.81
N GLY A 73 -7.55 -2.17 -8.86
CA GLY A 73 -8.99 -2.05 -8.69
C GLY A 73 -9.41 -2.33 -7.25
N THR A 74 -10.43 -1.62 -6.79
CA THR A 74 -10.90 -1.69 -5.41
C THR A 74 -11.89 -2.84 -5.27
N ALA A 75 -11.58 -3.82 -4.42
CA ALA A 75 -12.64 -4.34 -3.57
C ALA A 75 -13.01 -3.18 -2.63
N ARG A 76 -13.92 -2.30 -3.07
CA ARG A 76 -14.50 -1.27 -2.21
C ARG A 76 -14.95 -2.01 -0.96
N LYS A 77 -14.48 -1.61 0.23
CA LYS A 77 -15.01 -2.13 1.49
C LYS A 77 -16.52 -2.02 1.37
N GLN A 78 -17.21 -3.14 1.15
CA GLN A 78 -18.66 -3.17 1.21
C GLN A 78 -18.95 -2.79 2.66
N HIS A 79 -19.52 -1.61 2.86
CA HIS A 79 -20.21 -1.33 4.10
C HIS A 79 -21.25 -2.44 4.24
N ALA A 80 -21.04 -3.34 5.20
CA ALA A 80 -22.12 -4.14 5.70
C ALA A 80 -23.08 -3.17 6.41
N GLU A 81 -24.03 -2.60 5.66
CA GLU A 81 -25.30 -2.17 6.25
C GLU A 81 -26.03 -3.46 6.62
N GLY A 82 -26.15 -3.69 7.92
CA GLY A 82 -26.78 -4.88 8.47
C GLY A 82 -27.27 -4.62 9.89
N VAL A 83 -28.60 -4.39 9.95
CA VAL A 83 -29.52 -4.33 11.10
C VAL A 83 -29.66 -2.98 11.81
#